data_AF-A0A318JWH9-F1
#
_entry.id   AF-A0A318JWH9-F1
#
_cell.length_a   1.000
_cell.length_b   1.000
_cell.length_c   1.000
_cell.angle_alpha   90.00
_cell.angle_beta   90.00
_cell.angle_gamma   90.00
#
_symmetry.space_group_name_H-M   'P 1'
#
loop_
_entity.id
_entity.type
_entity.pdbx_description
1 polymer ?
#
loop_
_entity_poly.entity_id
_entity_poly.type
_entity_poly.pdbx_seq_one_letter_code
_entity_poly.pdbx_strand_id
1 'polypeptide(L)'
;MAQINRVALQARLNTYLIDRYLNLHNILVGLALGTAGLAAASLISQPAEYRDYQASFWVLWVASLLAVATAYAGAVVGSVLLPPLVPGVVDVVIPLVLGMLEFLLFGILANKLTTLSSPVPVMTAWFCAFTVFCIIAALAVWRAAQILKPGGFADDIRPGVESYLLGQRFDIAAALLLATISAAGALVNMLMDRPVIVDRVFAGVIAGGLTAALAAHQRAAGKLRNAIHPPTSSPAK
;
A
#
# COMPACT_ATOMS: atom_id res chain seq x y z
N MET A 1 7.37 0.58 32.48
CA MET A 1 6.88 1.54 31.45
C MET A 1 5.40 1.76 31.69
N ALA A 2 4.92 3.00 31.66
CA ALA A 2 3.49 3.28 31.76
C ALA A 2 2.75 2.67 30.57
N GLN A 3 1.64 1.98 30.81
CA GLN A 3 0.81 1.42 29.74
C GLN A 3 0.13 2.54 28.96
N ILE A 4 0.00 2.35 27.64
CA ILE A 4 -0.74 3.28 26.78
C ILE A 4 -2.24 3.02 26.99
N ASN A 5 -2.93 3.99 27.56
CA ASN A 5 -4.38 3.95 27.80
C ASN A 5 -5.16 4.64 26.66
N ARG A 6 -6.50 4.59 26.76
CA ARG A 6 -7.40 5.16 25.75
C ARG A 6 -7.26 6.65 25.57
N VAL A 7 -7.11 7.39 26.66
CA VAL A 7 -6.95 8.85 26.62
C VAL A 7 -5.68 9.22 25.84
N ALA A 8 -4.58 8.50 26.05
CA ALA A 8 -3.35 8.71 25.31
C ALA A 8 -3.50 8.40 23.81
N LEU A 9 -4.22 7.32 23.44
CA LEU A 9 -4.48 7.02 22.02
C LEU A 9 -5.38 8.07 21.35
N GLN A 10 -6.41 8.57 22.06
CA GLN A 10 -7.27 9.64 21.54
C GLN A 10 -6.48 10.93 21.32
N ALA A 11 -5.61 11.31 22.27
CA ALA A 11 -4.72 12.46 22.11
C ALA A 11 -3.82 12.29 20.88
N ARG A 12 -3.19 11.11 20.71
CA ARG A 12 -2.35 10.81 19.54
C ARG A 12 -3.13 10.84 18.23
N LEU A 13 -4.35 10.31 18.21
CA LEU A 13 -5.21 10.35 17.02
C LEU A 13 -5.49 11.81 16.60
N ASN A 14 -5.84 12.67 17.57
CA ASN A 14 -6.09 14.09 17.30
C ASN A 14 -4.82 14.80 16.80
N THR A 15 -3.68 14.61 17.46
CA THR A 15 -2.40 15.17 17.04
C THR A 15 -1.99 14.66 15.66
N TYR A 16 -2.16 13.36 15.38
CA TYR A 16 -1.83 12.77 14.09
C TYR A 16 -2.65 13.38 12.94
N LEU A 17 -3.97 13.52 13.14
CA LEU A 17 -4.87 14.11 12.16
C LEU A 17 -4.56 15.58 11.86
N ILE A 18 -4.06 16.32 12.85
CA ILE A 18 -3.74 17.75 12.71
C ILE A 18 -2.33 17.93 12.13
N ASP A 19 -1.30 17.31 12.72
CA ASP A 19 0.09 17.63 12.43
C ASP A 19 0.69 16.81 11.29
N ARG A 20 0.33 15.53 11.18
CA ARG A 20 1.00 14.59 10.28
C ARG A 20 0.33 14.46 8.91
N TYR A 21 -0.97 14.74 8.85
CA TYR A 21 -1.69 14.84 7.56
C TYR A 21 -1.18 15.99 6.71
N LEU A 22 -0.71 17.09 7.30
CA LEU A 22 -0.50 18.32 6.53
C LEU A 22 0.80 18.36 5.71
N ASN A 23 1.91 17.77 6.17
CA ASN A 23 3.21 18.07 5.55
C ASN A 23 3.80 16.94 4.68
N LEU A 24 4.29 15.84 5.24
CA LEU A 24 5.07 14.87 4.43
C LEU A 24 4.19 13.96 3.56
N HIS A 25 3.06 13.49 4.12
CA HIS A 25 2.16 12.57 3.43
C HIS A 25 1.50 13.23 2.21
N ASN A 26 1.01 14.46 2.37
CA ASN A 26 0.42 15.22 1.26
C ASN A 26 1.40 15.50 0.13
N ILE A 27 2.67 15.78 0.44
CA ILE A 27 3.70 15.99 -0.59
C ILE A 27 3.91 14.71 -1.39
N LEU A 28 4.12 13.56 -0.72
CA LEU A 28 4.35 12.29 -1.42
C LEU A 28 3.13 11.87 -2.24
N VAL A 29 1.93 11.92 -1.65
CA VAL A 29 0.68 11.60 -2.35
C VAL A 29 0.44 12.55 -3.52
N GLY A 30 0.70 13.85 -3.35
CA GLY A 30 0.57 14.84 -4.42
C GLY A 30 1.53 14.59 -5.58
N LEU A 31 2.78 14.24 -5.28
CA LEU A 31 3.77 13.87 -6.30
C LEU A 31 3.38 12.56 -7.00
N ALA A 32 2.95 11.54 -6.25
CA ALA A 32 2.48 10.28 -6.81
C ALA A 32 1.29 10.50 -7.75
N LEU A 33 0.29 11.29 -7.34
CA LEU A 33 -0.85 11.66 -8.17
C LEU A 33 -0.45 12.46 -9.42
N GLY A 34 0.53 13.37 -9.31
CA GLY A 34 1.09 14.09 -10.45
C GLY A 34 1.70 13.13 -11.47
N THR A 35 2.51 12.17 -11.02
CA THR A 35 3.09 11.14 -11.91
C THR A 35 2.05 10.17 -12.45
N ALA A 36 1.01 9.84 -11.69
CA ALA A 36 -0.12 9.06 -12.16
C ALA A 36 -0.90 9.79 -13.27
N GLY A 37 -1.08 11.11 -13.15
CA GLY A 37 -1.69 11.96 -14.19
C GLY A 37 -0.86 12.02 -15.46
N LEU A 38 0.46 12.15 -15.34
CA LEU A 38 1.39 12.08 -16.48
C LEU A 38 1.34 10.71 -17.16
N ALA A 39 1.34 9.62 -16.38
CA ALA A 39 1.21 8.26 -16.90
C ALA A 39 -0.13 8.11 -17.64
N ALA A 40 -1.24 8.55 -17.07
CA ALA A 40 -2.56 8.50 -17.70
C ALA A 40 -2.59 9.28 -19.04
N ALA A 41 -2.04 10.49 -19.09
CA ALA A 41 -1.92 11.27 -20.33
C ALA A 41 -1.05 10.55 -21.38
N SER A 42 0.02 9.88 -20.95
CA SER A 42 0.86 9.05 -21.82
C SER A 42 0.08 7.85 -22.37
N LEU A 43 -0.76 7.20 -21.55
CA LEU A 43 -1.61 6.06 -21.94
C LEU A 43 -2.68 6.45 -22.98
N ILE A 44 -3.19 7.68 -22.91
CA ILE A 44 -4.17 8.20 -23.88
C ILE A 44 -3.50 8.49 -25.24
N SER A 45 -2.24 8.93 -25.23
CA SER A 45 -1.49 9.33 -26.43
C SER A 45 -0.62 8.22 -27.03
N GLN A 46 -0.89 6.95 -26.70
CA GLN A 46 -0.04 5.84 -27.13
C GLN A 46 -0.07 5.59 -28.65
N PRO A 47 1.07 5.16 -29.25
CA PRO A 47 1.11 4.69 -30.63
C PRO A 47 0.23 3.46 -30.88
N ALA A 48 -0.16 3.24 -32.14
CA ALA A 48 -1.02 2.12 -32.55
C ALA A 48 -0.47 0.73 -32.16
N GLU A 49 0.85 0.59 -32.05
CA GLU A 49 1.54 -0.64 -31.66
C GLU A 49 1.20 -1.11 -30.23
N TYR A 50 0.67 -0.23 -29.38
CA TYR A 50 0.31 -0.51 -27.99
C TYR A 50 -1.17 -0.92 -27.83
N ARG A 51 -1.95 -0.90 -28.93
CA ARG A 51 -3.41 -1.04 -28.87
C ARG A 51 -3.86 -2.34 -28.20
N ASP A 52 -3.15 -3.45 -28.44
CA ASP A 52 -3.51 -4.75 -27.84
C ASP A 52 -3.25 -4.81 -26.32
N TYR A 53 -2.33 -3.97 -25.83
CA TYR A 53 -1.93 -3.89 -24.42
C TYR A 53 -2.63 -2.77 -23.66
N GLN A 54 -3.38 -1.90 -24.34
CA GLN A 54 -3.99 -0.71 -23.74
C GLN A 54 -4.87 -1.04 -22.52
N ALA A 55 -5.67 -2.11 -22.61
CA ALA A 55 -6.48 -2.58 -21.49
C ALA A 55 -5.59 -3.03 -20.30
N SER A 56 -4.52 -3.78 -20.57
CA SER A 56 -3.58 -4.22 -19.53
C SER A 56 -2.93 -3.01 -18.85
N PHE A 57 -2.46 -2.02 -19.61
CA PHE A 57 -1.84 -0.82 -19.02
C PHE A 57 -2.80 -0.01 -18.15
N TRP A 58 -4.07 0.12 -18.53
CA TRP A 58 -5.07 0.76 -17.67
C TRP A 58 -5.29 0.00 -16.37
N VAL A 59 -5.35 -1.33 -16.43
CA VAL A 59 -5.46 -2.15 -15.22
C VAL A 59 -4.22 -2.02 -14.34
N LEU A 60 -3.00 -2.00 -14.93
CA LEU A 60 -1.77 -1.76 -14.19
C LEU A 60 -1.70 -0.35 -13.57
N TRP A 61 -2.22 0.66 -14.25
CA TRP A 61 -2.34 2.02 -13.73
C TRP A 61 -3.28 2.06 -12.52
N VAL A 62 -4.46 1.41 -12.61
CA VAL A 62 -5.39 1.28 -11.48
C VAL A 62 -4.76 0.48 -10.35
N ALA A 63 -4.07 -0.63 -10.65
CA ALA A 63 -3.36 -1.42 -9.66
C ALA A 63 -2.29 -0.59 -8.93
N SER A 64 -1.57 0.29 -9.64
CA SER A 64 -0.59 1.19 -9.04
C SER A 64 -1.24 2.17 -8.05
N LEU A 65 -2.39 2.76 -8.41
CA LEU A 65 -3.17 3.60 -7.48
C LEU A 65 -3.65 2.83 -6.25
N LEU A 66 -4.20 1.63 -6.45
CA LEU A 66 -4.66 0.79 -5.36
C LEU A 66 -3.50 0.37 -4.45
N ALA A 67 -2.33 0.10 -4.99
CA ALA A 67 -1.13 -0.28 -4.25
C ALA A 67 -0.67 0.84 -3.33
N VAL A 68 -0.55 2.05 -3.88
CA VAL A 68 -0.23 3.29 -3.14
C VAL A 68 -1.27 3.51 -2.04
N ALA A 69 -2.56 3.48 -2.39
CA ALA A 69 -3.64 3.66 -1.43
C ALA A 69 -3.60 2.63 -0.30
N THR A 70 -3.32 1.36 -0.61
CA THR A 70 -3.23 0.26 0.38
C THR A 70 -2.04 0.45 1.32
N ALA A 71 -0.86 0.76 0.77
CA ALA A 71 0.34 1.00 1.58
C ALA A 71 0.12 2.16 2.56
N TYR A 72 -0.49 3.25 2.08
CA TYR A 72 -0.78 4.40 2.92
C TYR A 72 -1.92 4.16 3.92
N ALA A 73 -2.98 3.43 3.55
CA ALA A 73 -4.05 3.06 4.48
C ALA A 73 -3.49 2.27 5.67
N GLY A 74 -2.62 1.27 5.41
CA GLY A 74 -1.96 0.50 6.46
C GLY A 74 -1.09 1.37 7.37
N ALA A 75 -0.27 2.26 6.79
CA ALA A 75 0.58 3.18 7.54
C ALA A 75 -0.22 4.15 8.42
N VAL A 76 -1.30 4.74 7.89
CA VAL A 76 -2.17 5.66 8.62
C VAL A 76 -2.83 4.96 9.81
N VAL A 77 -3.44 3.80 9.60
CA VAL A 77 -4.10 3.05 10.69
C VAL A 77 -3.09 2.61 11.75
N GLY A 78 -1.93 2.11 11.35
CA GLY A 78 -0.89 1.64 12.28
C GLY A 78 -0.21 2.74 13.07
N SER A 79 -0.08 3.94 12.48
CA SER A 79 0.64 5.06 13.10
C SER A 79 0.09 5.50 14.46
N VAL A 80 -1.23 5.37 14.67
CA VAL A 80 -1.91 5.74 15.91
C VAL A 80 -1.48 4.84 17.07
N LEU A 81 -1.12 3.59 16.76
CA LEU A 81 -0.70 2.59 17.73
C LEU A 81 0.80 2.66 18.06
N LEU A 82 1.60 3.34 17.24
CA LEU A 82 3.04 3.36 17.44
C LEU A 82 3.41 4.05 18.77
N PRO A 83 4.31 3.46 19.57
CA PRO A 83 4.86 4.12 20.74
C PRO A 83 5.73 5.32 20.33
N PRO A 84 5.90 6.33 21.21
CA PRO A 84 6.75 7.49 20.95
C PRO A 84 8.22 7.07 21.11
N LEU A 85 8.74 6.37 20.10
CA LEU A 85 10.15 5.99 20.01
C LEU A 85 10.85 6.95 19.05
N VAL A 86 12.13 7.20 19.32
CA VAL A 86 12.99 7.94 18.39
C VAL A 86 13.12 7.09 17.10
N PRO A 87 12.78 7.63 15.92
CA PRO A 87 12.84 6.87 14.68
C PRO A 87 14.30 6.50 14.37
N GLY A 88 14.52 5.25 13.97
CA GLY A 88 15.80 4.80 13.45
C GLY A 88 15.95 5.07 11.95
N VAL A 89 17.15 4.84 11.41
CA VAL A 89 17.45 5.01 9.98
C VAL A 89 16.50 4.17 9.10
N VAL A 90 16.18 2.95 9.53
CA VAL A 90 15.27 2.03 8.82
C VAL A 90 13.87 2.63 8.66
N ASP A 91 13.40 3.41 9.64
CA ASP A 91 12.07 4.02 9.64
C ASP A 91 11.98 5.20 8.65
N VAL A 92 13.12 5.67 8.13
CA VAL A 92 13.22 6.69 7.05
C VAL A 92 13.49 6.02 5.69
N VAL A 93 14.39 5.04 5.65
CA VAL A 93 14.80 4.37 4.41
C VAL A 93 13.64 3.58 3.79
N ILE A 94 12.84 2.86 4.59
CA ILE A 94 11.73 2.06 4.05
C ILE A 94 10.69 2.93 3.33
N PRO A 95 10.14 4.00 3.95
CA PRO A 95 9.21 4.90 3.25
C PRO A 95 9.81 5.58 2.03
N LEU A 96 11.10 5.92 2.06
CA LEU A 96 11.79 6.50 0.91
C LEU A 96 11.82 5.53 -0.27
N VAL A 97 12.21 4.27 -0.03
CA VAL A 97 12.23 3.23 -1.06
C VAL A 97 10.83 2.95 -1.59
N LEU A 98 9.80 2.91 -0.72
CA LEU A 98 8.41 2.79 -1.16
C LEU A 98 8.03 3.95 -2.08
N GLY A 99 8.28 5.20 -1.68
CA GLY A 99 7.99 6.36 -2.53
C GLY A 99 8.67 6.28 -3.90
N MET A 100 9.95 5.90 -3.95
CA MET A 100 10.66 5.68 -5.22
C MET A 100 9.98 4.62 -6.10
N LEU A 101 9.50 3.52 -5.50
CA LEU A 101 8.79 2.47 -6.22
C LEU A 101 7.40 2.91 -6.68
N GLU A 102 6.69 3.73 -5.90
CA GLU A 102 5.43 4.35 -6.32
C GLU A 102 5.61 5.20 -7.58
N PHE A 103 6.65 6.05 -7.60
CA PHE A 103 7.03 6.81 -8.78
C PHE A 103 7.37 5.90 -9.96
N LEU A 104 8.11 4.81 -9.71
CA LEU A 104 8.52 3.88 -10.74
C LEU A 104 7.32 3.14 -11.36
N LEU A 105 6.33 2.74 -10.55
CA LEU A 105 5.12 2.06 -11.02
C LEU A 105 4.32 2.90 -12.03
N PHE A 106 4.20 4.21 -11.81
CA PHE A 106 3.58 5.12 -12.79
C PHE A 106 4.55 5.51 -13.91
N GLY A 107 5.81 5.78 -13.58
CA GLY A 107 6.84 6.20 -14.52
C GLY A 107 7.06 5.19 -15.64
N ILE A 108 7.06 3.88 -15.32
CA ILE A 108 7.18 2.81 -16.31
C ILE A 108 6.06 2.86 -17.36
N LEU A 109 4.84 3.21 -16.95
CA LEU A 109 3.67 3.30 -17.85
C LEU A 109 3.70 4.57 -18.71
N ALA A 110 4.49 5.57 -18.33
CA ALA A 110 4.69 6.79 -19.11
C ALA A 110 5.75 6.58 -20.21
N ASN A 111 5.37 5.95 -21.32
CA ASN A 111 6.26 5.63 -22.45
C ASN A 111 7.01 6.84 -23.05
N LYS A 112 6.57 8.07 -22.81
CA LYS A 112 7.30 9.29 -23.20
C LYS A 112 8.46 9.63 -22.28
N LEU A 113 8.43 9.15 -21.03
CA LEU A 113 9.48 9.34 -20.04
C LEU A 113 10.49 8.18 -20.04
N THR A 114 10.08 7.00 -20.49
CA THR A 114 10.96 5.83 -20.57
C THR A 114 11.48 5.62 -21.98
N THR A 115 12.67 5.03 -22.11
CA THR A 115 13.22 4.59 -23.40
C THR A 115 12.67 3.23 -23.83
N LEU A 116 11.64 2.70 -23.14
CA LEU A 116 11.04 1.42 -23.42
C LEU A 116 10.09 1.55 -24.63
N SER A 117 10.60 1.16 -25.80
CA SER A 117 9.90 1.34 -27.07
C SER A 117 8.85 0.27 -27.38
N SER A 118 8.82 -0.84 -26.64
CA SER A 118 7.88 -1.95 -26.86
C SER A 118 7.08 -2.30 -25.59
N PRO A 119 5.86 -2.87 -25.76
CA PRO A 119 4.97 -3.15 -24.63
C PRO A 119 5.49 -4.24 -23.68
N VAL A 120 6.15 -5.29 -24.20
CA VAL A 120 6.63 -6.42 -23.36
C VAL A 120 7.67 -5.97 -22.31
N PRO A 121 8.70 -5.17 -22.65
CA PRO A 121 9.60 -4.58 -21.66
C PRO A 121 8.90 -3.69 -20.63
N VAL A 122 7.89 -2.92 -21.03
CA VAL A 122 7.09 -2.09 -20.10
C VAL A 122 6.36 -2.97 -19.08
N MET A 123 5.67 -4.03 -19.55
CA MET A 123 4.96 -4.99 -18.69
C MET A 123 5.93 -5.69 -17.73
N THR A 124 7.05 -6.19 -18.27
CA THR A 124 8.10 -6.86 -17.48
C THR A 124 8.66 -5.95 -16.40
N ALA A 125 9.04 -4.72 -16.76
CA ALA A 125 9.57 -3.75 -15.83
C ALA A 125 8.54 -3.40 -14.74
N TRP A 126 7.26 -3.24 -15.11
CA TRP A 126 6.20 -2.95 -14.15
C TRP A 126 6.01 -4.09 -13.15
N PHE A 127 5.92 -5.34 -13.62
CA PHE A 127 5.79 -6.50 -12.74
C PHE A 127 7.02 -6.70 -11.83
N CYS A 128 8.22 -6.41 -12.31
CA CYS A 128 9.43 -6.40 -11.47
C CYS A 128 9.35 -5.31 -10.40
N ALA A 129 9.00 -4.07 -10.78
CA ALA A 129 8.87 -2.95 -9.84
C ALA A 129 7.81 -3.24 -8.77
N PHE A 130 6.66 -3.78 -9.17
CA PHE A 130 5.58 -4.16 -8.25
C PHE A 130 5.97 -5.30 -7.31
N THR A 131 6.75 -6.28 -7.78
CA THR A 131 7.30 -7.34 -6.94
C THR A 131 8.15 -6.75 -5.81
N VAL A 132 9.07 -5.84 -6.16
CA VAL A 132 9.93 -5.17 -5.17
C VAL A 132 9.06 -4.32 -4.22
N PHE A 133 8.08 -3.59 -4.74
CA PHE A 133 7.13 -2.81 -3.93
C PHE A 133 6.43 -3.67 -2.87
N CYS A 134 5.87 -4.82 -3.26
CA CYS A 134 5.20 -5.73 -2.35
C CYS A 134 6.14 -6.31 -1.28
N ILE A 135 7.38 -6.64 -1.64
CA ILE A 135 8.38 -7.12 -0.67
C ILE A 135 8.72 -6.04 0.35
N ILE A 136 8.97 -4.80 -0.10
CA ILE A 136 9.28 -3.69 0.80
C ILE A 136 8.06 -3.35 1.67
N ALA A 137 6.84 -3.40 1.13
CA ALA A 137 5.61 -3.21 1.89
C ALA A 137 5.44 -4.30 2.98
N ALA A 138 5.70 -5.56 2.66
CA ALA A 138 5.68 -6.65 3.63
C ALA A 138 6.72 -6.44 4.75
N LEU A 139 7.93 -6.01 4.41
CA LEU A 139 8.97 -5.66 5.39
C LEU A 139 8.56 -4.48 6.27
N ALA A 140 7.89 -3.46 5.70
CA ALA A 140 7.38 -2.31 6.45
C ALA A 140 6.33 -2.74 7.49
N VAL A 141 5.37 -3.59 7.08
CA VAL A 141 4.33 -4.12 7.98
C VAL A 141 4.95 -5.02 9.05
N TRP A 142 5.88 -5.90 8.68
CA TRP A 142 6.60 -6.75 9.63
C TRP A 142 7.38 -5.92 10.66
N ARG A 143 8.09 -4.89 10.21
CA ARG A 143 8.81 -3.95 11.09
C ARG A 143 7.85 -3.26 12.06
N ALA A 144 6.71 -2.77 11.58
CA ALA A 144 5.69 -2.17 12.44
C ALA A 144 5.15 -3.16 13.47
N ALA A 145 4.90 -4.41 13.09
CA ALA A 145 4.46 -5.47 13.99
C ALA A 145 5.47 -5.76 15.11
N GLN A 146 6.78 -5.70 14.82
CA GLN A 146 7.84 -5.90 15.82
C GLN A 146 7.93 -4.77 16.85
N ILE A 147 7.59 -3.54 16.43
CA ILE A 147 7.55 -2.37 17.33
C ILE A 147 6.33 -2.44 18.25
N LEU A 148 5.20 -2.92 17.72
CA LEU A 148 3.94 -3.00 18.44
C LEU A 148 3.89 -4.23 19.36
N LYS A 149 4.10 -4.03 20.66
CA LYS A 149 3.98 -5.07 21.68
C LYS A 149 2.63 -4.97 22.41
N PRO A 150 1.75 -5.99 22.38
CA PRO A 150 0.44 -5.97 23.06
C PRO A 150 0.51 -5.62 24.55
N GLY A 151 1.56 -6.08 25.25
CA GLY A 151 1.77 -5.80 26.67
C GLY A 151 2.05 -4.33 27.00
N GLY A 152 2.31 -3.48 25.99
CA GLY A 152 2.46 -2.03 26.17
C GLY A 152 1.13 -1.27 26.28
N PHE A 153 -0.01 -1.94 26.06
CA PHE A 153 -1.34 -1.33 26.05
C PHE A 153 -2.17 -1.76 27.27
N ALA A 154 -3.03 -0.85 27.74
CA ALA A 154 -3.97 -1.10 28.82
C ALA A 154 -4.99 -2.21 28.46
N ASP A 155 -5.54 -2.87 29.49
CA ASP A 155 -6.42 -4.04 29.32
C ASP A 155 -7.68 -3.75 28.49
N ASP A 156 -8.16 -2.51 28.52
CA ASP A 156 -9.36 -2.06 27.80
C ASP A 156 -9.17 -1.94 26.28
N ILE A 157 -7.92 -1.81 25.81
CA ILE A 157 -7.58 -1.65 24.39
C ILE A 157 -6.82 -2.84 23.83
N ARG A 158 -6.14 -3.60 24.68
CA ARG A 158 -5.32 -4.75 24.29
C ARG A 158 -6.02 -5.69 23.31
N PRO A 159 -7.29 -6.09 23.48
CA PRO A 159 -7.97 -6.96 22.52
C PRO A 159 -8.07 -6.37 21.11
N GLY A 160 -8.28 -5.06 21.00
CA GLY A 160 -8.32 -4.35 19.72
C GLY A 160 -6.95 -4.33 19.02
N VAL A 161 -5.88 -4.14 19.79
CA VAL A 161 -4.49 -4.17 19.29
C VAL A 161 -4.10 -5.58 18.85
N GLU A 162 -4.45 -6.61 19.61
CA GLU A 162 -4.19 -8.01 19.24
C GLU A 162 -4.92 -8.40 17.95
N SER A 163 -6.18 -8.00 17.81
CA SER A 163 -6.95 -8.20 16.57
C SER A 163 -6.28 -7.53 15.37
N TYR A 164 -5.76 -6.31 15.56
CA TYR A 164 -5.02 -5.57 14.54
C TYR A 164 -3.70 -6.26 14.16
N LEU A 165 -2.92 -6.74 15.13
CA LEU A 165 -1.66 -7.45 14.89
C LEU A 165 -1.86 -8.80 14.19
N LEU A 166 -2.95 -9.51 14.48
CA LEU A 166 -3.35 -10.69 13.71
C LEU A 166 -3.64 -10.31 12.26
N GLY A 167 -4.35 -9.21 12.03
CA GLY A 167 -4.57 -8.63 10.70
C GLY A 167 -3.26 -8.36 9.94
N GLN A 168 -2.26 -7.77 10.59
CA GLN A 168 -0.97 -7.48 9.98
C GLN A 168 -0.25 -8.73 9.46
N ARG A 169 -0.41 -9.90 10.11
CA ARG A 169 0.16 -11.15 9.59
C ARG A 169 -0.46 -11.56 8.27
N PHE A 170 -1.78 -11.36 8.13
CA PHE A 170 -2.46 -11.58 6.85
C PHE A 170 -2.03 -10.56 5.80
N ASP A 171 -1.82 -9.30 6.18
CA ASP A 171 -1.32 -8.28 5.26
C ASP A 171 0.07 -8.62 4.71
N ILE A 172 0.99 -9.10 5.56
CA ILE A 172 2.32 -9.57 5.15
C ILE A 172 2.18 -10.75 4.16
N ALA A 173 1.37 -11.75 4.51
CA ALA A 173 1.17 -12.91 3.64
C ALA A 173 0.53 -12.52 2.30
N ALA A 174 -0.45 -11.62 2.30
CA ALA A 174 -1.10 -11.12 1.10
C ALA A 174 -0.14 -10.31 0.22
N ALA A 175 0.69 -9.46 0.80
CA ALA A 175 1.72 -8.73 0.07
C ALA A 175 2.74 -9.68 -0.59
N LEU A 176 3.21 -10.70 0.13
CA LEU A 176 4.12 -11.72 -0.43
C LEU A 176 3.46 -12.58 -1.52
N LEU A 177 2.17 -12.90 -1.37
CA LEU A 177 1.40 -13.58 -2.40
C LEU A 177 1.31 -12.72 -3.68
N LEU A 178 0.98 -11.44 -3.56
CA LEU A 178 0.96 -10.50 -4.68
C LEU A 178 2.35 -10.33 -5.32
N ALA A 179 3.42 -10.30 -4.52
CA ALA A 179 4.79 -10.30 -5.02
C ALA A 179 5.08 -11.55 -5.86
N THR A 180 4.65 -12.72 -5.40
CA THR A 180 4.85 -14.01 -6.11
C THR A 180 4.08 -14.04 -7.42
N ILE A 181 2.83 -13.59 -7.42
CA ILE A 181 1.97 -13.47 -8.62
C ILE A 181 2.60 -12.51 -9.63
N SER A 182 3.10 -11.36 -9.16
CA SER A 182 3.78 -10.38 -10.00
C SER A 182 5.10 -10.89 -10.58
N ALA A 183 5.91 -11.57 -9.77
CA ALA A 183 7.16 -12.18 -10.22
C ALA A 183 6.91 -13.26 -11.29
N ALA A 184 5.85 -14.06 -11.13
CA ALA A 184 5.41 -15.01 -12.14
C ALA A 184 4.99 -14.29 -13.45
N GLY A 185 4.26 -13.18 -13.35
CA GLY A 185 3.91 -12.33 -14.50
C GLY A 185 5.14 -11.78 -15.23
N ALA A 186 6.15 -11.31 -14.49
CA ALA A 186 7.43 -10.86 -15.06
C ALA A 186 8.16 -12.00 -15.77
N LEU A 187 8.25 -13.18 -15.14
CA LEU A 187 8.90 -14.35 -15.73
C LEU A 187 8.20 -14.82 -17.00
N VAL A 188 6.86 -14.85 -17.01
CA VAL A 188 6.08 -15.19 -18.21
C VAL A 188 6.39 -14.24 -19.37
N ASN A 189 6.48 -12.93 -19.11
CA ASN A 189 6.85 -11.95 -20.14
C ASN A 189 8.28 -12.12 -20.67
N MET A 190 9.21 -12.63 -19.86
CA MET A 190 10.57 -12.93 -20.30
C MET A 190 10.64 -14.21 -21.14
N LEU A 191 9.72 -15.16 -20.95
CA LEU A 191 9.74 -16.48 -21.57
C LEU A 191 8.81 -16.62 -22.79
N MET A 192 7.77 -15.78 -22.89
CA MET A 192 6.74 -15.88 -23.92
C MET A 192 6.74 -14.67 -24.85
N ASP A 193 6.60 -14.91 -26.15
CA ASP A 193 6.34 -13.86 -27.12
C ASP A 193 4.87 -13.40 -27.03
N ARG A 194 4.68 -12.14 -26.64
CA ARG A 194 3.39 -11.43 -26.62
C ARG A 194 2.28 -12.06 -25.74
N PRO A 195 2.48 -12.19 -24.41
CA PRO A 195 1.50 -12.83 -23.51
C PRO A 195 0.32 -11.91 -23.10
N VAL A 196 -0.30 -11.21 -24.05
CA VAL A 196 -1.32 -10.16 -23.80
C VAL A 196 -2.45 -10.61 -22.87
N ILE A 197 -3.01 -11.81 -23.09
CA ILE A 197 -4.13 -12.33 -22.29
C ILE A 197 -3.66 -12.63 -20.86
N VAL A 198 -2.49 -13.25 -20.74
CA VAL A 198 -1.91 -13.65 -19.46
C VAL A 198 -1.61 -12.43 -18.61
N ASP A 199 -1.07 -11.37 -19.23
CA ASP A 199 -0.86 -10.07 -18.59
C ASP A 199 -2.13 -9.46 -18.01
N ARG A 200 -3.24 -9.51 -18.76
CA ARG A 200 -4.53 -9.00 -18.27
C ARG A 200 -5.01 -9.78 -17.05
N VAL A 201 -4.83 -11.10 -17.06
CA VAL A 201 -5.21 -11.96 -15.93
C VAL A 201 -4.36 -11.60 -14.70
N PHE A 202 -3.03 -11.53 -14.84
CA PHE A 202 -2.15 -11.15 -13.73
C PHE A 202 -2.48 -9.76 -13.18
N ALA A 203 -2.63 -8.76 -14.06
CA ALA A 203 -2.99 -7.41 -13.68
C ALA A 203 -4.35 -7.35 -12.96
N GLY A 204 -5.34 -8.09 -13.45
CA GLY A 204 -6.68 -8.16 -12.86
C GLY A 204 -6.68 -8.83 -11.48
N VAL A 205 -5.93 -9.92 -11.31
CA VAL A 205 -5.75 -10.60 -10.01
C VAL A 205 -5.09 -9.66 -9.00
N ILE A 206 -4.05 -8.92 -9.42
CA ILE A 206 -3.38 -7.93 -8.55
C ILE A 206 -4.35 -6.83 -8.12
N ALA A 207 -5.07 -6.21 -9.07
CA ALA A 207 -6.05 -5.15 -8.78
C ALA A 207 -7.18 -5.64 -7.86
N GLY A 208 -7.70 -6.85 -8.10
CA GLY A 208 -8.70 -7.48 -7.24
C GLY A 208 -8.18 -7.74 -5.82
N GLY A 209 -6.96 -8.27 -5.71
CA GLY A 209 -6.29 -8.51 -4.43
C GLY A 209 -6.08 -7.23 -3.61
N LEU A 210 -5.63 -6.14 -4.26
CA LEU A 210 -5.45 -4.84 -3.62
C LEU A 210 -6.78 -4.22 -3.18
N THR A 211 -7.84 -4.38 -3.97
CA THR A 211 -9.20 -3.93 -3.60
C THR A 211 -9.69 -4.66 -2.35
N ALA A 212 -9.47 -5.98 -2.28
CA ALA A 212 -9.80 -6.77 -1.09
C ALA A 212 -8.97 -6.34 0.13
N ALA A 213 -7.68 -6.03 -0.06
CA ALA A 213 -6.82 -5.52 1.00
C ALA A 213 -7.30 -4.17 1.55
N LEU A 214 -7.68 -3.22 0.70
CA LEU A 214 -8.27 -1.94 1.14
C LEU A 214 -9.55 -2.15 1.97
N ALA A 215 -10.43 -3.04 1.53
CA ALA A 215 -11.64 -3.37 2.27
C ALA A 215 -11.30 -4.00 3.65
N ALA A 216 -10.26 -4.84 3.72
CA ALA A 216 -9.78 -5.41 4.97
C ALA A 216 -9.21 -4.33 5.92
N HIS A 217 -8.41 -3.39 5.39
CA HIS A 217 -7.89 -2.24 6.15
C HIS A 217 -9.01 -1.36 6.69
N GLN A 218 -10.05 -1.09 5.90
CA GLN A 218 -11.20 -0.32 6.36
C GLN A 218 -11.93 -1.02 7.52
N ARG A 219 -12.09 -2.35 7.46
CA ARG A 219 -12.67 -3.14 8.55
C ARG A 219 -11.79 -3.12 9.80
N ALA A 220 -10.47 -3.27 9.63
CA ALA A 220 -9.51 -3.21 10.73
C ALA A 220 -9.53 -1.83 11.42
N ALA A 221 -9.56 -0.75 10.63
CA ALA A 221 -9.70 0.61 11.12
C ALA A 221 -11.01 0.82 11.90
N GLY A 222 -12.13 0.28 11.40
CA GLY A 222 -13.42 0.34 12.10
C GLY A 222 -13.40 -0.38 13.45
N LYS A 223 -12.83 -1.59 13.51
CA LYS A 223 -12.66 -2.33 14.78
C LYS A 223 -11.80 -1.54 15.77
N LEU A 224 -10.69 -0.97 15.30
CA LEU A 224 -9.79 -0.19 16.14
C LEU A 224 -10.47 1.09 16.65
N ARG A 225 -11.21 1.79 15.78
CA ARG A 225 -11.98 2.98 16.15
C ARG A 225 -13.01 2.67 17.24
N ASN A 226 -13.74 1.56 17.12
CA ASN A 226 -14.72 1.13 18.13
C ASN A 226 -14.05 0.76 19.47
N ALA A 227 -12.82 0.24 19.45
CA ALA A 227 -12.06 0.00 20.68
C ALA A 227 -11.59 1.30 21.36
N ILE A 228 -11.24 2.32 20.57
CA ILE A 228 -10.82 3.64 21.07
C ILE A 228 -12.02 4.50 21.51
N HIS A 229 -13.16 4.36 20.84
CA HIS A 229 -14.42 5.06 21.12
C HIS A 229 -15.55 4.02 21.25
N PRO A 230 -15.67 3.34 22.41
CA PRO A 230 -16.80 2.44 22.59
C PRO A 230 -18.10 3.25 22.48
N PRO A 231 -19.14 2.69 21.83
CA PRO A 231 -20.42 3.35 21.76
C PRO A 231 -20.88 3.68 23.18
N THR A 232 -21.17 4.94 23.45
CA THR A 232 -21.82 5.34 24.71
C THR A 232 -23.06 4.49 24.82
N SER A 233 -23.11 3.59 25.80
CA SER A 233 -24.28 2.75 26.05
C SER A 233 -25.49 3.68 26.06
N SER A 234 -26.36 3.53 25.07
CA SER A 234 -27.59 4.31 25.01
C SER A 234 -28.26 4.11 26.37
N PRO A 235 -28.60 5.20 27.09
CA PRO A 235 -29.25 5.05 28.39
C PRO A 235 -30.45 4.13 28.19
N ALA A 236 -30.51 3.05 28.98
CA ALA A 236 -31.63 2.14 28.98
C ALA A 236 -32.88 2.98 29.20
N LYS A 237 -33.78 3.00 28.21
CA LYS A 237 -35.08 3.63 28.32
C LYS A 237 -35.99 2.76 29.19
#